data_AF-A0A6L4Z402-F1
#
_entry.id   AF-A0A6L4Z402-F1
#
_cell.length_a   1.000
_cell.length_b   1.000
_cell.length_c   1.000
_cell.angle_alpha   90.00
_cell.angle_beta   90.00
_cell.angle_gamma   90.00
#
_symmetry.space_group_name_H-M   'P 1'
#
loop_
_entity.id
_entity.type
_entity.pdbx_description
1 polymer ?
#
loop_
_entity_poly.entity_id
_entity_poly.type
_entity_poly.pdbx_seq_one_letter_code
_entity_poly.pdbx_strand_id
1 'polypeptide(L)'
;IGKTGGKDGIYLFSPENNKITKLVADDDTAPDGGVFRSLSISLTPAHGRLTNKSSFVFRGSTTKTIYGLFYYANGKILKVVGRKDPTPLGGVFADEAIFNAAFLGSIISDNDEVVFEATIRGGSATKALIAWSTRLAPIKVTSAIYNNKTKVLQIKTSSINIDIKIEINGKINTQSIKLVSDTELSIKGSRKRLNLNKAANTNKLVLISSNGVRSEIFTF
;
A
#
# COMPACT_ATOMS: atom_id res chain seq x y z
N ILE A 1 -6.94 39.77 -18.36
CA ILE A 1 -6.54 38.88 -17.25
C ILE A 1 -7.83 38.45 -16.54
N GLY A 2 -8.28 37.21 -16.75
CA GLY A 2 -9.54 36.70 -16.18
C GLY A 2 -9.35 35.29 -15.64
N LYS A 3 -9.65 35.08 -14.35
CA LYS A 3 -9.78 33.76 -13.72
C LYS A 3 -11.06 33.11 -14.26
N THR A 4 -10.97 32.26 -15.27
CA THR A 4 -12.00 31.25 -15.48
C THR A 4 -11.63 30.05 -14.63
N GLY A 5 -12.52 29.66 -13.71
CA GLY A 5 -12.38 28.47 -12.86
C GLY A 5 -12.48 27.19 -13.68
N GLY A 6 -11.50 26.94 -14.54
CA GLY A 6 -11.30 25.64 -15.16
C GLY A 6 -10.99 24.63 -14.08
N LYS A 7 -11.76 23.56 -14.02
CA LYS A 7 -11.47 22.39 -13.19
C LYS A 7 -10.55 21.47 -13.96
N ASP A 8 -9.49 21.00 -13.33
CA ASP A 8 -8.59 20.00 -13.89
C ASP A 8 -9.30 18.63 -13.93
N GLY A 9 -8.93 17.80 -14.91
CA GLY A 9 -9.39 16.42 -14.97
C GLY A 9 -8.47 15.53 -15.81
N ILE A 10 -8.34 14.29 -15.37
CA ILE A 10 -7.65 13.22 -16.08
C ILE A 10 -8.70 12.31 -16.71
N TYR A 11 -8.61 12.15 -18.03
CA TYR A 11 -9.53 11.38 -18.84
C TYR A 11 -8.77 10.33 -19.65
N LEU A 12 -9.39 9.17 -19.83
CA LEU A 12 -8.89 8.10 -20.68
C LEU A 12 -9.65 8.09 -21.99
N PHE A 13 -8.93 8.18 -23.11
CA PHE A 13 -9.50 7.90 -24.42
C PHE A 13 -9.29 6.42 -24.77
N SER A 14 -10.37 5.73 -25.12
CA SER A 14 -10.40 4.35 -25.59
C SER A 14 -10.63 4.31 -27.10
N PRO A 15 -9.59 4.03 -27.92
CA PRO A 15 -9.72 3.99 -29.38
C PRO A 15 -10.68 2.92 -29.86
N GLU A 16 -10.71 1.76 -29.19
CA GLU A 16 -11.52 0.59 -29.55
C GLU A 16 -13.03 0.85 -29.59
N ASN A 17 -13.52 1.80 -28.81
CA ASN A 17 -14.94 2.16 -28.73
C ASN A 17 -15.17 3.67 -28.87
N ASN A 18 -14.14 4.42 -29.28
CA ASN A 18 -14.14 5.87 -29.43
C ASN A 18 -14.75 6.63 -28.22
N LYS A 19 -14.43 6.17 -27.00
CA LYS A 19 -15.03 6.69 -25.75
C LYS A 19 -14.00 7.46 -24.94
N ILE A 20 -14.42 8.61 -24.39
CA ILE A 20 -13.69 9.32 -23.34
C ILE A 20 -14.31 8.94 -21.99
N THR A 21 -13.49 8.46 -21.07
CA THR A 21 -13.89 8.10 -19.71
C THR A 21 -13.20 9.02 -18.71
N LYS A 22 -13.98 9.71 -17.87
CA LYS A 22 -13.44 10.46 -16.73
C LYS A 22 -12.82 9.48 -15.74
N LEU A 23 -11.57 9.71 -15.35
CA LEU A 23 -10.90 8.93 -14.32
C LEU A 23 -10.92 9.65 -12.97
N VAL A 24 -10.57 10.94 -12.98
CA VAL A 24 -10.58 11.83 -11.81
C VAL A 24 -10.66 13.27 -12.28
N ALA A 25 -11.35 14.13 -11.53
CA ALA A 25 -11.36 15.57 -11.74
C ALA A 25 -11.34 16.30 -10.40
N ASP A 26 -11.15 17.62 -10.45
CA ASP A 26 -11.37 18.47 -9.29
C ASP A 26 -12.77 18.26 -8.72
N ASP A 27 -12.87 18.46 -7.41
CA ASP A 27 -14.04 18.19 -6.58
C ASP A 27 -14.41 16.70 -6.41
N ASP A 28 -13.71 15.77 -7.06
CA ASP A 28 -13.83 14.35 -6.72
C ASP A 28 -13.24 14.07 -5.33
N THR A 29 -13.80 13.07 -4.64
CA THR A 29 -13.30 12.62 -3.34
C THR A 29 -11.91 12.01 -3.49
N ALA A 30 -10.97 12.43 -2.64
CA ALA A 30 -9.62 11.93 -2.61
C ALA A 30 -9.44 10.80 -1.59
N PRO A 31 -8.48 9.88 -1.79
CA PRO A 31 -8.26 8.74 -0.89
C PRO A 31 -7.79 9.11 0.52
N ASP A 32 -7.35 10.35 0.76
CA ASP A 32 -7.07 10.88 2.10
C ASP A 32 -8.34 11.37 2.83
N GLY A 33 -9.51 11.16 2.24
CA GLY A 33 -10.80 11.65 2.72
C GLY A 33 -10.97 13.16 2.55
N GLY A 34 -10.12 13.80 1.75
CA GLY A 34 -10.29 15.16 1.26
C GLY A 34 -10.97 15.19 -0.11
N VAL A 35 -10.76 16.29 -0.82
CA VAL A 35 -11.31 16.54 -2.16
C VAL A 35 -10.20 17.09 -3.06
N PHE A 36 -10.10 16.62 -4.30
CA PHE A 36 -9.09 17.09 -5.26
C PHE A 36 -9.30 18.56 -5.65
N ARG A 37 -8.21 19.32 -5.74
CA ARG A 37 -8.19 20.76 -6.04
C ARG A 37 -7.28 21.16 -7.20
N SER A 38 -6.36 20.28 -7.57
CA SER A 38 -5.59 20.38 -8.79
C SER A 38 -5.02 19.02 -9.14
N LEU A 39 -4.85 18.77 -10.43
CA LEU A 39 -4.39 17.50 -10.96
C LEU A 39 -3.36 17.75 -12.05
N SER A 40 -2.29 16.97 -12.07
CA SER A 40 -1.27 17.07 -13.11
C SER A 40 -0.67 15.71 -13.41
N ILE A 41 -0.61 15.38 -14.70
CA ILE A 41 0.08 14.20 -15.21
C ILE A 41 1.26 14.65 -16.07
N SER A 42 2.44 14.08 -15.84
CA SER A 42 3.61 14.29 -16.70
C SER A 42 3.74 13.10 -17.63
N LEU A 43 3.31 13.24 -18.88
CA LEU A 43 3.36 12.19 -19.91
C LEU A 43 4.64 12.21 -20.75
N THR A 44 5.74 12.80 -20.27
CA THR A 44 6.98 12.78 -21.04
C THR A 44 7.53 11.34 -21.09
N PRO A 45 8.25 10.95 -22.16
CA PRO A 45 8.84 9.61 -22.30
C PRO A 45 9.77 9.21 -21.14
N ALA A 46 10.30 10.19 -20.39
CA ALA A 46 11.15 10.00 -19.22
C ALA A 46 10.37 9.91 -17.88
N HIS A 47 9.07 10.24 -17.85
CA HIS A 47 8.29 10.45 -16.61
C HIS A 47 7.07 9.53 -16.47
N GLY A 48 6.94 8.53 -17.35
CA GLY A 48 5.91 7.51 -17.22
C GLY A 48 5.62 6.86 -18.56
N ARG A 49 6.14 5.66 -18.79
CA ARG A 49 5.42 4.75 -19.67
C ARG A 49 4.12 4.45 -18.94
N LEU A 50 2.99 4.59 -19.63
CA LEU A 50 1.79 3.83 -19.29
C LEU A 50 2.23 2.36 -19.38
N THR A 51 2.62 1.78 -18.25
CA THR A 51 3.26 0.46 -18.24
C THR A 51 2.27 -0.61 -18.62
N ASN A 52 0.97 -0.35 -18.40
CA ASN A 52 -0.16 -1.04 -18.98
C ASN A 52 -1.35 -0.07 -19.09
N LYS A 53 -2.28 -0.29 -20.03
CA LYS A 53 -3.45 0.58 -20.31
C LYS A 53 -4.36 0.87 -19.07
N SER A 54 -4.10 0.27 -17.92
CA SER A 54 -4.94 0.28 -16.73
C SER A 54 -4.35 0.95 -15.48
N SER A 55 -3.10 1.43 -15.50
CA SER A 55 -2.52 2.13 -14.34
C SER A 55 -1.57 3.28 -14.71
N PHE A 56 -1.51 4.28 -13.83
CA PHE A 56 -0.58 5.41 -13.95
C PHE A 56 -0.44 6.15 -12.62
N VAL A 57 0.61 6.96 -12.51
CA VAL A 57 0.86 7.86 -11.40
C VAL A 57 0.57 9.29 -11.83
N PHE A 58 -0.05 10.08 -10.96
CA PHE A 58 -0.29 11.50 -11.19
C PHE A 58 -0.06 12.31 -9.91
N ARG A 59 0.22 13.59 -10.09
CA ARG A 59 0.28 14.56 -9.00
C ARG A 59 -1.10 15.12 -8.75
N GLY A 60 -1.43 15.33 -7.48
CA GLY A 60 -2.63 16.05 -7.10
C GLY A 60 -2.42 16.92 -5.86
N SER A 61 -3.29 17.90 -5.70
CA SER A 61 -3.54 18.53 -4.41
C SER A 61 -4.95 18.20 -3.95
N THR A 62 -5.13 18.08 -2.64
CA THR A 62 -6.42 17.86 -2.00
C THR A 62 -6.62 18.89 -0.90
N THR A 63 -7.84 18.96 -0.36
CA THR A 63 -8.14 19.76 0.84
C THR A 63 -7.35 19.35 2.08
N LYS A 64 -6.69 18.18 2.09
CA LYS A 64 -5.86 17.69 3.21
C LYS A 64 -4.37 17.57 2.87
N THR A 65 -4.05 17.39 1.59
CA THR A 65 -2.70 17.16 1.08
C THR A 65 -2.39 18.19 0.01
N ILE A 66 -1.62 19.23 0.35
CA ILE A 66 -1.29 20.32 -0.58
C ILE A 66 -0.49 19.82 -1.80
N TYR A 67 0.41 18.85 -1.59
CA TYR A 67 1.13 18.18 -2.67
C TYR A 67 1.19 16.68 -2.40
N GLY A 68 0.66 15.89 -3.32
CA GLY A 68 0.65 14.44 -3.23
C GLY A 68 0.89 13.75 -4.56
N LEU A 69 1.43 12.54 -4.44
CA LEU A 69 1.53 11.56 -5.50
C LEU A 69 0.40 10.55 -5.32
N PHE A 70 -0.30 10.26 -6.40
CA PHE A 70 -1.44 9.37 -6.43
C PHE A 70 -1.25 8.33 -7.52
N TYR A 71 -1.72 7.12 -7.24
CA TYR A 71 -1.65 6.00 -8.15
C TYR A 71 -3.06 5.59 -8.54
N TYR A 72 -3.35 5.63 -9.83
CA TYR A 72 -4.58 5.10 -10.39
C TYR A 72 -4.33 3.68 -10.90
N ALA A 73 -5.17 2.73 -10.49
CA ALA A 73 -5.23 1.41 -11.10
C ALA A 73 -6.63 0.83 -11.01
N ASN A 74 -7.11 0.24 -12.12
CA ASN A 74 -8.37 -0.53 -12.16
C ASN A 74 -9.57 0.23 -11.55
N GLY A 75 -9.71 1.53 -11.84
CA GLY A 75 -10.82 2.35 -11.34
C GLY A 75 -10.66 2.85 -9.91
N LYS A 76 -9.53 2.59 -9.25
CA LYS A 76 -9.23 3.03 -7.89
C LYS A 76 -8.07 3.99 -7.87
N ILE A 77 -8.13 4.95 -6.95
CA ILE A 77 -7.05 5.90 -6.69
C ILE A 77 -6.52 5.65 -5.29
N LEU A 78 -5.21 5.51 -5.17
CA LEU A 78 -4.49 5.36 -3.92
C LEU A 78 -3.59 6.58 -3.72
N LYS A 79 -3.45 7.04 -2.47
CA LYS A 79 -2.41 8.01 -2.11
C LYS A 79 -1.10 7.25 -1.99
N VAL A 80 -0.10 7.63 -2.79
CA VAL A 80 1.27 7.10 -2.71
C VAL A 80 2.00 7.80 -1.57
N VAL A 81 2.05 9.13 -1.63
CA VAL A 81 2.70 9.97 -0.61
C VAL A 81 2.15 11.39 -0.68
N GLY A 82 2.11 12.08 0.44
CA GLY A 82 1.86 13.50 0.56
C GLY A 82 3.00 14.23 1.27
N ARG A 83 3.11 15.53 1.04
CA ARG A 83 3.95 16.40 1.87
C ARG A 83 3.62 16.21 3.35
N LYS A 84 4.65 16.12 4.18
CA LYS A 84 4.59 15.87 5.63
C LYS A 84 4.16 14.45 6.03
N ASP A 85 3.88 13.56 5.08
CA ASP A 85 3.72 12.16 5.41
C ASP A 85 5.04 11.61 5.99
N PRO A 86 4.97 10.63 6.92
CA PRO A 86 6.16 10.00 7.49
C PRO A 86 6.92 9.21 6.43
N THR A 87 8.25 9.13 6.57
CA THR A 87 9.10 8.34 5.66
C THR A 87 9.62 7.06 6.31
N PRO A 88 9.95 6.02 5.53
CA PRO A 88 10.61 4.80 6.05
C PRO A 88 11.98 5.06 6.70
N LEU A 89 12.60 6.21 6.43
CA LEU A 89 13.90 6.61 6.98
C LEU A 89 13.75 7.50 8.22
N GLY A 90 12.54 7.58 8.80
CA GLY A 90 12.20 8.56 9.83
C GLY A 90 11.96 9.96 9.24
N GLY A 91 11.52 10.90 10.08
CA GLY A 91 11.16 12.24 9.62
C GLY A 91 9.97 12.25 8.66
N VAL A 92 9.91 13.26 7.79
CA VAL A 92 8.79 13.47 6.87
C VAL A 92 9.23 13.86 5.46
N PHE A 93 8.37 13.60 4.47
CA PHE A 93 8.55 14.06 3.10
C PHE A 93 8.48 15.59 3.00
N ALA A 94 9.51 16.20 2.42
CA ALA A 94 9.67 17.65 2.29
C ALA A 94 9.23 18.18 0.92
N ASP A 95 8.87 19.47 0.91
CA ASP A 95 8.01 20.14 -0.07
C ASP A 95 8.61 20.28 -1.49
N GLU A 96 9.95 20.39 -1.62
CA GLU A 96 10.50 21.17 -2.74
C GLU A 96 10.98 20.34 -3.95
N ALA A 97 11.24 19.04 -3.81
CA ALA A 97 11.87 18.23 -4.86
C ALA A 97 11.12 16.96 -5.30
N ILE A 98 10.10 16.48 -4.56
CA ILE A 98 9.31 15.32 -5.01
C ILE A 98 8.44 15.69 -6.22
N PHE A 99 8.15 16.99 -6.40
CA PHE A 99 7.05 17.46 -7.25
C PHE A 99 7.40 18.63 -8.20
N ASN A 100 8.66 19.06 -8.28
CA ASN A 100 9.06 20.17 -9.15
C ASN A 100 9.51 19.63 -10.51
N ALA A 101 8.71 19.94 -11.54
CA ALA A 101 8.79 19.40 -12.90
C ALA A 101 10.06 19.77 -13.70
N ALA A 102 11.13 20.25 -13.05
CA ALA A 102 12.34 20.77 -13.70
C ALA A 102 13.59 19.89 -13.51
N PHE A 103 13.61 18.95 -12.56
CA PHE A 103 14.75 18.02 -12.40
C PHE A 103 14.32 16.59 -12.79
N LEU A 104 14.55 16.29 -14.07
CA LEU A 104 14.83 14.98 -14.67
C LEU A 104 14.65 13.74 -13.78
N GLY A 105 13.62 12.92 -14.10
CA GLY A 105 13.58 11.45 -13.95
C GLY A 105 13.85 10.90 -12.55
N SER A 106 12.88 10.31 -11.85
CA SER A 106 12.59 8.88 -12.07
C SER A 106 11.34 8.50 -11.27
N ILE A 107 10.16 8.97 -11.69
CA ILE A 107 8.93 8.27 -11.30
C ILE A 107 8.80 7.09 -12.26
N ILE A 108 9.30 5.93 -11.82
CA ILE A 108 9.15 4.69 -12.57
C ILE A 108 7.94 4.00 -11.97
N SER A 109 6.86 3.91 -12.75
CA SER A 109 5.71 3.11 -12.38
C SER A 109 5.62 1.88 -13.26
N ASP A 110 6.06 0.73 -12.78
CA ASP A 110 5.97 -0.55 -13.49
C ASP A 110 5.44 -1.64 -12.56
N ASN A 111 4.61 -2.56 -13.08
CA ASN A 111 4.05 -3.68 -12.33
C ASN A 111 3.53 -3.32 -10.91
N ASP A 112 2.73 -2.26 -10.80
CA ASP A 112 2.14 -1.75 -9.56
C ASP A 112 3.16 -1.29 -8.48
N GLU A 113 4.39 -1.00 -8.90
CA GLU A 113 5.41 -0.31 -8.12
C GLU A 113 5.58 1.12 -8.61
N VAL A 114 5.95 2.02 -7.72
CA VAL A 114 6.27 3.42 -7.97
C VAL A 114 7.57 3.73 -7.26
N VAL A 115 8.65 3.93 -8.00
CA VAL A 115 9.91 4.42 -7.46
C VAL A 115 9.96 5.92 -7.69
N PHE A 116 10.35 6.72 -6.69
CA PHE A 116 10.49 8.17 -6.80
C PHE A 116 11.64 8.70 -5.93
N GLU A 117 12.33 9.74 -6.38
CA GLU A 117 13.27 10.49 -5.53
C GLU A 117 12.49 11.35 -4.53
N ALA A 118 12.94 11.38 -3.29
CA ALA A 118 12.34 12.17 -2.24
C ALA A 118 13.36 12.95 -1.43
N THR A 119 13.01 14.20 -1.09
CA THR A 119 13.68 14.96 -0.03
C THR A 119 13.00 14.69 1.30
N ILE A 120 13.80 14.45 2.33
CA ILE A 120 13.36 14.01 3.65
C ILE A 120 13.86 15.01 4.67
N ARG A 121 12.97 15.44 5.57
CA ARG A 121 13.31 16.35 6.68
C ARG A 121 13.24 15.59 8.00
N GLY A 122 14.35 15.59 8.74
CA GLY A 122 14.45 14.97 10.05
C GLY A 122 14.54 13.43 10.03
N GLY A 123 14.85 12.84 8.88
CA GLY A 123 15.14 11.41 8.75
C GLY A 123 16.64 11.12 8.76
N SER A 124 17.00 9.84 8.62
CA SER A 124 18.39 9.37 8.55
C SER A 124 19.11 9.74 7.24
N ALA A 125 18.38 10.27 6.26
CA ALA A 125 18.90 10.82 5.02
C ALA A 125 18.11 12.10 4.66
N THR A 126 18.73 13.00 3.90
CA THR A 126 18.08 14.21 3.37
C THR A 126 17.47 13.99 1.98
N LYS A 127 17.96 12.98 1.25
CA LYS A 127 17.43 12.52 -0.04
C LYS A 127 17.47 11.00 -0.12
N ALA A 128 16.50 10.39 -0.79
CA ALA A 128 16.47 8.95 -1.04
C ALA A 128 15.66 8.60 -2.29
N LEU A 129 15.97 7.47 -2.92
CA LEU A 129 15.05 6.78 -3.81
C LEU A 129 14.09 5.94 -2.95
N ILE A 130 12.80 6.19 -3.08
CA ILE A 130 11.75 5.52 -2.33
C ILE A 130 10.94 4.66 -3.29
N ALA A 131 10.78 3.38 -2.93
CA ALA A 131 9.86 2.48 -3.60
C ALA A 131 8.55 2.41 -2.82
N TRP A 132 7.45 2.65 -3.51
CA TRP A 132 6.10 2.38 -3.08
C TRP A 132 5.52 1.25 -3.92
N SER A 133 4.69 0.40 -3.34
CA SER A 133 3.99 -0.64 -4.10
C SER A 133 2.62 -0.87 -3.53
N THR A 134 1.67 -1.21 -4.40
CA THR A 134 0.42 -1.84 -3.95
C THR A 134 0.63 -3.29 -3.51
N ARG A 135 1.76 -3.90 -3.90
CA ARG A 135 2.22 -5.16 -3.32
C ARG A 135 2.63 -4.85 -1.88
N LEU A 136 1.78 -5.21 -0.93
CA LEU A 136 2.20 -5.20 0.46
C LEU A 136 3.47 -6.02 0.60
N ALA A 137 4.39 -5.57 1.45
CA ALA A 137 5.50 -6.41 1.87
C ALA A 137 4.93 -7.77 2.29
N PRO A 138 5.49 -8.89 1.79
CA PRO A 138 4.96 -10.21 2.09
C PRO A 138 4.90 -10.38 3.61
N ILE A 139 3.74 -10.81 4.09
CA ILE A 139 3.58 -11.11 5.52
C ILE A 139 4.55 -12.24 5.82
N LYS A 140 5.55 -11.97 6.67
CA LYS A 140 6.52 -12.99 7.07
C LYS A 140 6.13 -13.53 8.42
N VAL A 141 5.91 -14.84 8.51
CA VAL A 141 5.85 -15.55 9.78
C VAL A 141 7.28 -15.90 10.16
N THR A 142 7.75 -15.41 11.31
CA THR A 142 9.11 -15.67 11.78
C THR A 142 9.15 -16.85 12.76
N SER A 143 8.05 -17.12 13.46
CA SER A 143 7.91 -18.31 14.29
C SER A 143 6.43 -18.60 14.56
N ALA A 144 6.09 -19.88 14.69
CA ALA A 144 4.81 -20.34 15.21
C ALA A 144 5.05 -21.51 16.17
N ILE A 145 4.53 -21.41 17.40
CA ILE A 145 4.75 -22.41 18.45
C ILE A 145 3.43 -22.69 19.16
N TYR A 146 3.01 -23.96 19.17
CA TYR A 146 1.85 -24.40 19.95
C TYR A 146 2.28 -25.03 21.28
N ASN A 147 1.89 -24.40 22.39
CA ASN A 147 2.12 -24.94 23.73
C ASN A 147 0.94 -25.81 24.16
N ASN A 148 1.18 -27.12 24.30
CA ASN A 148 0.12 -28.07 24.64
C ASN A 148 -0.40 -27.95 26.08
N LYS A 149 0.43 -27.45 27.01
CA LYS A 149 0.03 -27.24 28.41
C LYS A 149 -0.93 -26.07 28.53
N THR A 150 -0.60 -24.94 27.90
CA THR A 150 -1.42 -23.72 27.97
C THR A 150 -2.53 -23.68 26.93
N LYS A 151 -2.48 -24.57 25.92
CA LYS A 151 -3.40 -24.59 24.76
C LYS A 151 -3.38 -23.25 24.00
N VAL A 152 -2.19 -22.70 23.80
CA VAL A 152 -1.98 -21.42 23.09
C VAL A 152 -1.04 -21.65 21.91
N LEU A 153 -1.44 -21.13 20.75
CA LEU A 153 -0.57 -20.94 19.59
C LEU A 153 -0.07 -19.49 19.59
N GLN A 154 1.24 -19.33 19.71
CA GLN A 154 1.93 -18.03 19.58
C GLN A 154 2.53 -17.92 18.19
N ILE A 155 2.30 -16.79 17.54
CA ILE A 155 2.79 -16.50 16.18
C ILE A 155 3.52 -15.16 16.22
N LYS A 156 4.74 -15.13 15.68
CA LYS A 156 5.50 -13.89 15.47
C LYS A 156 5.55 -13.55 13.99
N THR A 157 5.38 -12.27 13.68
CA THR A 157 5.42 -11.75 12.32
C THR A 157 6.20 -10.46 12.24
N SER A 158 6.81 -10.18 11.09
CA SER A 158 7.45 -8.88 10.81
C SER A 158 6.44 -7.80 10.36
N SER A 159 5.17 -8.15 10.23
CA SER A 159 4.11 -7.24 9.77
C SER A 159 3.45 -6.54 10.96
N ILE A 160 3.43 -5.21 10.93
CA ILE A 160 2.84 -4.36 11.96
C ILE A 160 1.57 -3.67 11.45
N ASN A 161 0.62 -3.38 12.35
CA ASN A 161 -0.54 -2.52 12.10
C ASN A 161 -1.49 -2.98 10.96
N ILE A 162 -1.71 -4.28 10.82
CA ILE A 162 -2.65 -4.85 9.85
C ILE A 162 -3.59 -5.84 10.53
N ASP A 163 -4.88 -5.78 10.20
CA ASP A 163 -5.84 -6.82 10.59
C ASP A 163 -5.52 -8.13 9.86
N ILE A 164 -5.45 -9.24 10.60
CA ILE A 164 -5.03 -10.54 10.07
C ILE A 164 -6.08 -11.62 10.40
N LYS A 165 -6.41 -12.43 9.39
CA LYS A 165 -7.04 -13.75 9.51
C LYS A 165 -5.98 -14.83 9.46
N ILE A 166 -6.24 -15.95 10.13
CA ILE A 166 -5.28 -17.04 10.27
C ILE A 166 -5.86 -18.29 9.63
N GLU A 167 -5.13 -18.90 8.72
CA GLU A 167 -5.47 -20.18 8.11
C GLU A 167 -4.50 -21.25 8.61
N ILE A 168 -5.05 -22.36 9.13
CA ILE A 168 -4.28 -23.49 9.63
C ILE A 168 -4.76 -24.75 8.91
N ASN A 169 -3.84 -25.42 8.22
CA ASN A 169 -4.11 -26.65 7.45
C ASN A 169 -5.32 -26.47 6.51
N GLY A 170 -5.38 -25.34 5.80
CA GLY A 170 -6.46 -25.03 4.84
C GLY A 170 -7.76 -24.50 5.47
N LYS A 171 -7.84 -24.41 6.81
CA LYS A 171 -9.04 -23.93 7.51
C LYS A 171 -8.82 -22.54 8.09
N ILE A 172 -9.64 -21.58 7.67
CA ILE A 172 -9.63 -20.21 8.21
C ILE A 172 -10.24 -20.22 9.62
N ASN A 173 -9.50 -19.66 10.57
CA ASN A 173 -9.94 -19.47 11.94
C ASN A 173 -10.71 -18.15 12.05
N THR A 174 -11.96 -18.23 12.52
CA THR A 174 -12.87 -17.09 12.68
C THR A 174 -12.90 -16.53 14.11
N GLN A 175 -12.10 -17.05 15.03
CA GLN A 175 -12.06 -16.58 16.42
C GLN A 175 -11.28 -15.27 16.57
N SER A 176 -11.68 -14.47 17.55
CA SER A 176 -11.00 -13.24 17.95
C SER A 176 -9.54 -13.51 18.33
N ILE A 177 -8.63 -12.83 17.65
CA ILE A 177 -7.18 -12.92 17.86
C ILE A 177 -6.78 -11.84 18.86
N LYS A 178 -6.04 -12.20 19.91
CA LYS A 178 -5.48 -11.20 20.82
C LYS A 178 -4.08 -10.83 20.32
N LEU A 179 -3.91 -9.55 20.00
CA LEU A 179 -2.59 -8.94 19.82
C LEU A 179 -1.92 -8.85 21.20
N VAL A 180 -0.72 -9.40 21.31
CA VAL A 180 0.13 -9.29 22.50
C VAL A 180 1.14 -8.16 22.34
N SER A 181 1.53 -7.88 21.10
CA SER A 181 2.30 -6.71 20.66
C SER A 181 2.05 -6.47 19.15
N ASP A 182 2.66 -5.44 18.58
CA ASP A 182 2.59 -5.14 17.13
C ASP A 182 3.13 -6.27 16.24
N THR A 183 3.83 -7.26 16.80
CA THR A 183 4.46 -8.37 16.06
C THR A 183 4.13 -9.75 16.61
N GLU A 184 3.32 -9.86 17.67
CA GLU A 184 2.98 -11.14 18.29
C GLU A 184 1.47 -11.35 18.46
N LEU A 185 0.99 -12.49 17.96
CA LEU A 185 -0.40 -12.93 18.02
C LEU A 185 -0.51 -14.16 18.92
N SER A 186 -1.59 -14.23 19.72
CA SER A 186 -1.91 -15.42 20.53
C SER A 186 -3.33 -15.92 20.26
N ILE A 187 -3.43 -17.23 19.98
CA ILE A 187 -4.71 -17.91 19.79
C ILE A 187 -4.86 -19.02 20.82
N LYS A 188 -5.94 -18.96 21.63
CA LYS A 188 -6.25 -19.99 22.62
C LYS A 188 -7.18 -21.04 22.02
N GLY A 189 -6.81 -22.31 22.14
CA GLY A 189 -7.64 -23.42 21.67
C GLY A 189 -6.94 -24.78 21.76
N SER A 190 -7.73 -25.84 21.87
CA SER A 190 -7.21 -27.20 21.74
C SER A 190 -6.75 -27.46 20.30
N ARG A 191 -5.86 -28.45 20.10
CA ARG A 191 -5.42 -28.88 18.75
C ARG A 191 -6.59 -29.10 17.79
N LYS A 192 -7.64 -29.80 18.22
CA LYS A 192 -8.85 -30.04 17.41
C LYS A 192 -9.54 -28.73 17.02
N ARG A 193 -9.68 -27.78 17.95
CA ARG A 193 -10.32 -26.47 17.71
C ARG A 193 -9.49 -25.60 16.76
N LEU A 194 -8.16 -25.72 16.82
CA LEU A 194 -7.22 -24.98 15.97
C LEU A 194 -6.87 -25.70 14.66
N ASN A 195 -7.45 -26.87 14.38
CA ASN A 195 -7.12 -27.70 13.22
C ASN A 195 -5.64 -28.14 13.15
N LEU A 196 -5.02 -28.40 14.32
CA LEU A 196 -3.62 -28.81 14.41
C LEU A 196 -3.45 -30.34 14.41
N ASN A 197 -2.49 -30.81 13.63
CA ASN A 197 -1.97 -32.16 13.61
C ASN A 197 -1.12 -32.43 14.87
N LYS A 198 -1.01 -33.72 15.24
CA LYS A 198 -0.16 -34.15 16.37
C LYS A 198 1.33 -34.19 16.01
N ALA A 199 1.66 -34.52 14.77
CA ALA A 199 3.04 -34.62 14.31
C ALA A 199 3.67 -33.22 14.20
N ALA A 200 4.88 -33.08 14.73
CA ALA A 200 5.64 -31.83 14.62
C ALA A 200 5.95 -31.51 13.17
N ASN A 201 6.03 -30.22 12.82
CA ASN A 201 6.38 -29.76 11.47
C ASN A 201 5.46 -30.28 10.37
N THR A 202 4.19 -30.55 10.70
CA THR A 202 3.17 -30.95 9.71
C THR A 202 2.03 -29.95 9.61
N ASN A 203 2.02 -28.93 10.46
CA ASN A 203 1.00 -27.89 10.43
C ASN A 203 1.45 -26.80 9.47
N LYS A 204 0.55 -26.40 8.58
CA LYS A 204 0.74 -25.31 7.65
C LYS A 204 -0.03 -24.09 8.15
N LEU A 205 0.67 -22.99 8.33
CA LEU A 205 0.13 -21.70 8.74
C LEU A 205 0.24 -20.70 7.60
N VAL A 206 -0.85 -19.99 7.35
CA VAL A 206 -0.88 -18.82 6.48
C VAL A 206 -1.56 -17.67 7.22
N LEU A 207 -0.90 -16.52 7.25
CA LEU A 207 -1.50 -15.26 7.69
C LEU A 207 -2.10 -14.55 6.47
N ILE A 208 -3.31 -14.02 6.63
CA ILE A 208 -4.05 -13.36 5.56
C ILE A 208 -4.46 -11.97 6.08
N SER A 209 -3.88 -10.92 5.52
CA SER A 209 -4.26 -9.54 5.88
C SER A 209 -5.70 -9.21 5.43
N SER A 210 -6.29 -8.15 5.98
CA SER A 210 -7.64 -7.69 5.65
C SER A 210 -7.83 -7.32 4.17
N ASN A 211 -6.76 -6.96 3.47
CA ASN A 211 -6.79 -6.69 2.03
C ASN A 211 -6.45 -7.93 1.16
N GLY A 212 -6.29 -9.11 1.78
CA GLY A 212 -6.16 -10.40 1.09
C GLY A 212 -4.73 -10.87 0.83
N VAL A 213 -3.70 -10.10 1.20
CA VAL A 213 -2.30 -10.56 1.04
C VAL A 213 -2.01 -11.71 1.99
N ARG A 214 -1.41 -12.77 1.45
CA ARG A 214 -1.09 -14.02 2.16
C ARG A 214 0.40 -14.07 2.47
N SER A 215 0.76 -14.61 3.63
CA SER A 215 2.13 -15.04 3.90
C SER A 215 2.51 -16.23 3.03
N GLU A 216 3.81 -16.50 2.93
CA GLU A 216 4.26 -17.84 2.56
C GLU A 216 3.71 -18.89 3.55
N ILE A 217 3.66 -20.14 3.10
CA ILE A 217 3.26 -21.26 3.96
C ILE A 217 4.36 -21.49 4.99
N PHE A 218 4.04 -21.23 6.26
CA PHE A 218 4.94 -21.53 7.38
C PHE A 218 4.61 -22.90 7.95
N THR A 219 5.62 -23.77 8.06
CA THR A 219 5.43 -25.14 8.57
C THR A 219 5.97 -25.26 10.00
N PHE A 220 5.18 -25.83 10.90
CA PHE A 220 5.50 -25.97 12.34
C PHE A 220 4.81 -27.19 13.01
#